data_AF-A0A7S1J2B6-F1
#
_entry.id   AF-A0A7S1J2B6-F1
#
_cell.length_a   1.000
_cell.length_b   1.000
_cell.length_c   1.000
_cell.angle_alpha   90.00
_cell.angle_beta   90.00
_cell.angle_gamma   90.00
#
_symmetry.space_group_name_H-M   'P 1'
#
loop_
_entity.id
_entity.type
_entity.pdbx_description
1 polymer ?
#
loop_
_entity_poly.entity_id
_entity_poly.type
_entity_poly.pdbx_seq_one_letter_code
_entity_poly.pdbx_strand_id
1 'polypeptide(L)'
;EKGGKGPALVRFIEQIPDGDLLFMVDASDVFVLRDQAALAQVVEGYDLTGTILFMAERNCWMAPDCGRYPPSPTTYRYANSGGFVLRNGQHARDFSISWSNCIQAGEDDQRCIHYFFTGHPSGMRFRTGTFKIALDYHCKVFQSGWGTYIERNPSAYPRFAAQDGTTPWVQNGILTNPETKTQPVFLHFNGGKTHVGEYHGQL
;
A
#
# COMPACT_ATOMS: atom_id res chain seq x y z
N GLU A 1 -2.67 14.37 -22.40
CA GLU A 1 -3.43 13.92 -21.22
C GLU A 1 -2.61 14.24 -19.97
N LYS A 2 -3.23 14.73 -18.89
CA LYS A 2 -2.54 14.75 -17.59
C LYS A 2 -2.46 13.30 -17.11
N GLY A 3 -1.32 12.65 -17.32
CA GLY A 3 -1.06 11.27 -16.90
C GLY A 3 -1.05 11.14 -15.37
N GLY A 4 -1.47 9.99 -14.86
CA GLY A 4 -1.51 9.71 -13.42
C GLY A 4 -2.13 8.34 -13.12
N LYS A 5 -1.88 7.81 -11.91
CA LYS A 5 -2.32 6.48 -11.47
C LYS A 5 -3.82 6.27 -11.62
N GLY A 6 -4.64 7.23 -11.20
CA GLY A 6 -6.11 7.15 -11.27
C GLY A 6 -6.66 6.98 -12.70
N PRO A 7 -6.39 7.90 -13.64
CA PRO A 7 -6.84 7.75 -15.03
C PRO A 7 -6.31 6.49 -15.72
N ALA A 8 -5.10 6.05 -15.38
CA ALA A 8 -4.55 4.80 -15.91
C ALA A 8 -5.33 3.58 -15.40
N LEU A 9 -5.66 3.54 -14.10
CA LEU A 9 -6.45 2.47 -13.51
C LEU A 9 -7.84 2.35 -14.14
N VAL A 10 -8.53 3.48 -14.38
CA VAL A 10 -9.85 3.49 -15.05
C VAL A 10 -9.80 2.83 -16.43
N ARG A 11 -8.73 3.05 -17.21
CA ARG A 11 -8.60 2.42 -18.53
C ARG A 11 -8.22 0.95 -18.45
N PHE A 12 -7.43 0.59 -17.45
CA PHE A 12 -6.93 -0.77 -17.31
C PHE A 12 -7.99 -1.71 -16.74
N ILE A 13 -8.79 -1.24 -15.78
CA ILE A 13 -9.78 -2.08 -15.07
C ILE A 13 -10.88 -2.63 -15.98
N GLU A 14 -11.24 -1.89 -17.04
CA GLU A 14 -12.22 -2.31 -18.05
C GLU A 14 -11.72 -3.45 -18.95
N GLN A 15 -10.41 -3.73 -18.93
CA GLN A 15 -9.79 -4.80 -19.74
C GLN A 15 -9.63 -6.10 -18.95
N ILE A 16 -9.88 -6.06 -17.65
CA ILE A 16 -9.70 -7.20 -16.76
C ILE A 16 -11.06 -7.90 -16.59
N PRO A 17 -11.13 -9.24 -16.62
CA PRO A 17 -12.35 -9.96 -16.32
C PRO A 17 -12.88 -9.67 -14.91
N ASP A 18 -14.20 -9.70 -14.72
CA ASP A 18 -14.81 -9.63 -13.39
C ASP A 18 -14.40 -10.87 -12.58
N GLY A 19 -14.09 -10.67 -11.29
CA GLY A 19 -13.65 -11.73 -10.40
C GLY A 19 -12.13 -11.95 -10.36
N ASP A 20 -11.36 -11.45 -11.32
CA ASP A 20 -9.89 -11.56 -11.32
C ASP A 20 -9.26 -10.66 -10.25
N LEU A 21 -8.09 -11.06 -9.76
CA LEU A 21 -7.30 -10.23 -8.85
C LEU A 21 -6.43 -9.24 -9.65
N LEU A 22 -6.48 -7.98 -9.25
CA LEU A 22 -5.63 -6.92 -9.79
C LEU A 22 -4.69 -6.43 -8.68
N PHE A 23 -3.40 -6.40 -9.01
CA PHE A 23 -2.34 -5.86 -8.19
C PHE A 23 -1.81 -4.60 -8.83
N MET A 24 -1.83 -3.50 -8.09
CA MET A 24 -1.23 -2.25 -8.54
C MET A 24 -0.15 -1.87 -7.55
N VAL A 25 1.05 -1.64 -8.06
CA VAL A 25 2.21 -1.16 -7.31
C VAL A 25 2.90 -0.06 -8.08
N ASP A 26 3.63 0.78 -7.37
CA ASP A 26 4.55 1.73 -8.00
C ASP A 26 5.63 0.96 -8.76
N ALA A 27 6.17 1.57 -9.83
CA ALA A 27 7.02 0.85 -10.76
C ALA A 27 8.52 1.08 -10.50
N SER A 28 8.93 2.30 -10.15
CA SER A 28 10.35 2.68 -10.15
C SER A 28 11.09 2.29 -8.86
N ASP A 29 10.37 2.03 -7.78
CA ASP A 29 10.90 1.82 -6.43
C ASP A 29 10.18 0.68 -5.70
N VAL A 30 9.70 -0.32 -6.45
CA VAL A 30 9.11 -1.54 -5.90
C VAL A 30 9.87 -2.76 -6.41
N PHE A 31 10.19 -3.68 -5.49
CA PHE A 31 10.65 -5.03 -5.82
C PHE A 31 9.52 -6.04 -5.63
N VAL A 32 9.42 -6.97 -6.56
CA VAL A 32 8.59 -8.18 -6.44
C VAL A 32 9.47 -9.29 -5.89
N LEU A 33 9.19 -9.72 -4.67
CA LEU A 33 10.04 -10.63 -3.90
C LEU A 33 9.59 -12.09 -3.96
N ARG A 34 8.35 -12.32 -4.42
CA ARG A 34 7.72 -13.64 -4.41
C ARG A 34 6.98 -13.86 -5.72
N ASP A 35 6.81 -15.13 -6.07
CA ASP A 35 6.10 -15.52 -7.29
C ASP A 35 4.57 -15.34 -7.16
N GLN A 36 3.89 -15.56 -8.28
CA GLN A 36 2.43 -15.44 -8.38
C GLN A 36 1.68 -16.44 -7.48
N ALA A 37 2.25 -17.63 -7.23
CA ALA A 37 1.61 -18.64 -6.40
C ALA A 37 1.60 -18.22 -4.92
N ALA A 38 2.73 -17.71 -4.42
CA ALA A 38 2.82 -17.12 -3.09
C ALA A 38 1.89 -15.91 -2.94
N LEU A 39 1.79 -15.07 -3.98
CA LEU A 39 0.88 -13.92 -3.98
C LEU A 39 -0.59 -14.35 -3.83
N ALA A 40 -1.04 -15.33 -4.62
CA ALA A 40 -2.39 -15.87 -4.52
C ALA A 40 -2.67 -16.42 -3.11
N GLN A 41 -1.75 -17.22 -2.57
CA GLN A 41 -1.89 -17.82 -1.24
C GLN A 41 -2.01 -16.76 -0.13
N VAL A 42 -1.21 -15.70 -0.18
CA VAL A 42 -1.29 -14.62 0.83
C VAL A 42 -2.63 -13.89 0.74
N VAL A 43 -3.12 -13.64 -0.48
CA VAL A 43 -4.35 -12.87 -0.71
C VAL A 43 -5.61 -13.67 -0.38
N GLU A 44 -5.60 -15.00 -0.50
CA GLU A 44 -6.70 -15.87 -0.05
C GLU A 44 -7.05 -15.69 1.43
N GLY A 45 -6.11 -15.21 2.25
CA GLY A 45 -6.35 -14.88 3.65
C GLY A 45 -7.16 -13.59 3.89
N TYR A 46 -7.52 -12.85 2.84
CA TYR A 46 -8.26 -11.59 2.92
C TYR A 46 -9.63 -11.71 2.24
N ASP A 47 -10.67 -11.17 2.89
CA ASP A 47 -11.97 -10.94 2.23
C ASP A 47 -11.90 -9.68 1.38
N LEU A 48 -11.67 -9.86 0.08
CA LEU A 48 -11.65 -8.78 -0.91
C LEU A 48 -13.02 -8.50 -1.53
N THR A 49 -14.11 -9.06 -0.99
CA THR A 49 -15.46 -8.81 -1.51
C THR A 49 -15.86 -7.36 -1.26
N GLY A 50 -15.84 -6.56 -2.34
CA GLY A 50 -16.07 -5.12 -2.28
C GLY A 50 -15.04 -4.33 -1.48
N THR A 51 -13.87 -4.93 -1.21
CA THR A 51 -12.81 -4.36 -0.39
C THR A 51 -11.51 -4.27 -1.19
N ILE A 52 -10.88 -3.11 -1.16
CA ILE A 52 -9.55 -2.87 -1.71
C ILE A 52 -8.57 -2.91 -0.54
N LEU A 53 -7.58 -3.81 -0.62
CA LEU A 53 -6.53 -3.95 0.37
C LEU A 53 -5.34 -3.08 -0.02
N PHE A 54 -5.13 -1.98 0.70
CA PHE A 54 -3.98 -1.10 0.51
C PHE A 54 -2.80 -1.52 1.38
N MET A 55 -1.61 -1.20 0.91
CA MET A 55 -0.40 -1.19 1.72
C MET A 55 -0.61 -0.32 2.95
N ALA A 56 -0.16 -0.83 4.11
CA ALA A 56 -0.06 -0.04 5.33
C ALA A 56 1.37 0.51 5.46
N GLU A 57 1.49 1.72 6.02
CA GLU A 57 2.77 2.33 6.37
C GLU A 57 2.75 2.89 7.80
N ARG A 58 3.94 3.19 8.31
CA ARG A 58 4.14 3.73 9.67
C ARG A 58 3.97 5.24 9.77
N ASN A 59 4.10 5.96 8.66
CA ASN A 59 4.07 7.41 8.66
C ASN A 59 2.73 7.94 8.16
N CYS A 60 2.22 8.95 8.86
CA CYS A 60 1.00 9.63 8.43
C CYS A 60 1.37 10.77 7.49
N TRP A 61 1.65 10.44 6.22
CA TRP A 61 2.07 11.43 5.24
C TRP A 61 0.92 11.89 4.36
N MET A 62 0.67 13.19 4.34
CA MET A 62 -0.41 13.84 3.57
C MET A 62 -1.85 13.41 3.91
N ALA A 63 -2.04 12.69 5.02
CA ALA A 63 -3.37 12.57 5.60
C ALA A 63 -3.79 13.93 6.19
N PRO A 64 -5.05 14.35 6.02
CA PRO A 64 -5.55 15.59 6.62
C PRO A 64 -5.61 15.52 8.15
N ASP A 65 -5.84 14.33 8.70
CA ASP A 65 -6.08 14.08 10.11
C ASP A 65 -5.70 12.63 10.45
N CYS A 66 -4.53 12.48 11.05
CA CYS A 66 -4.00 11.18 11.49
C CYS A 66 -4.80 10.56 12.65
N GLY A 67 -5.58 11.37 13.38
CA GLY A 67 -6.37 10.93 14.52
C GLY A 67 -7.60 10.10 14.13
N ARG A 68 -8.09 10.27 12.89
CA ARG A 68 -9.23 9.50 12.34
C ARG A 68 -8.90 8.05 12.01
N TYR A 69 -7.62 7.71 11.90
CA TYR A 69 -7.24 6.32 11.69
C TYR A 69 -7.59 5.50 12.94
N PRO A 70 -8.20 4.31 12.80
CA PRO A 70 -8.42 3.44 13.94
C PRO A 70 -7.07 3.00 14.54
N PRO A 71 -7.07 2.47 15.77
CA PRO A 71 -5.92 1.74 16.29
C PRO A 71 -5.52 0.60 15.33
N SER A 72 -4.21 0.37 15.19
CA SER A 72 -3.67 -0.74 14.42
C SER A 72 -3.08 -1.80 15.35
N PRO A 73 -3.15 -3.10 15.01
CA PRO A 73 -2.45 -4.16 15.74
C PRO A 73 -0.92 -4.09 15.63
N THR A 74 -0.40 -3.24 14.75
CA THR A 74 1.05 -3.02 14.53
C THR A 74 1.34 -1.52 14.42
N THR A 75 2.60 -1.15 14.27
CA THR A 75 2.99 0.24 14.00
C THR A 75 2.62 0.70 12.59
N TYR A 76 2.33 -0.22 11.68
CA TYR A 76 1.79 0.09 10.35
C TYR A 76 0.32 0.43 10.52
N ARG A 77 -0.02 1.71 10.39
CA ARG A 77 -1.36 2.22 10.73
C ARG A 77 -1.99 3.00 9.58
N TYR A 78 -1.19 3.64 8.76
CA TYR A 78 -1.67 4.59 7.76
C TYR A 78 -1.71 3.93 6.38
N ALA A 79 -2.61 4.36 5.51
CA ALA A 79 -2.64 3.85 4.15
C ALA A 79 -1.42 4.33 3.38
N ASN A 80 -0.93 3.55 2.41
CA ASN A 80 0.05 3.93 1.40
C ASN A 80 -0.50 3.59 0.00
N SER A 81 -0.52 4.57 -0.90
CA SER A 81 -1.10 4.45 -2.24
C SER A 81 -0.16 3.83 -3.28
N GLY A 82 1.08 3.51 -2.91
CA GLY A 82 2.05 2.87 -3.80
C GLY A 82 1.85 1.36 -3.94
N GLY A 83 0.87 0.77 -3.26
CA GLY A 83 0.50 -0.62 -3.45
C GLY A 83 -0.92 -0.94 -2.98
N PHE A 84 -1.70 -1.64 -3.80
CA PHE A 84 -2.97 -2.23 -3.38
C PHE A 84 -3.36 -3.47 -4.20
N VAL A 85 -4.28 -4.24 -3.63
CA VAL A 85 -4.92 -5.40 -4.25
C VAL A 85 -6.42 -5.22 -4.24
N LEU A 86 -7.08 -5.59 -5.33
CA LEU A 86 -8.53 -5.69 -5.38
C LEU A 86 -8.97 -6.90 -6.20
N ARG A 87 -10.21 -7.33 -5.99
CA ARG A 87 -10.91 -8.20 -6.92
C ARG A 87 -11.72 -7.35 -7.88
N ASN A 88 -11.52 -7.56 -9.18
CA ASN A 88 -12.20 -6.78 -10.19
C ASN A 88 -13.71 -7.04 -10.21
N GLY A 89 -14.46 -6.02 -10.60
CA GLY A 89 -15.92 -5.99 -10.55
C GLY A 89 -16.43 -4.58 -10.27
N GLN A 90 -17.71 -4.45 -9.92
CA GLN A 90 -18.35 -3.13 -9.78
C GLN A 90 -17.67 -2.24 -8.74
N HIS A 91 -17.36 -2.77 -7.55
CA HIS A 91 -16.69 -1.99 -6.49
C HIS A 91 -15.30 -1.49 -6.88
N ALA A 92 -14.58 -2.26 -7.71
CA ALA A 92 -13.28 -1.88 -8.19
C ALA A 92 -13.37 -0.76 -9.25
N ARG A 93 -14.36 -0.84 -10.15
CA ARG A 93 -14.70 0.24 -11.08
C ARG A 93 -15.08 1.52 -10.34
N ASP A 94 -15.95 1.40 -9.33
CA ASP A 94 -16.38 2.54 -8.49
C ASP A 94 -15.19 3.18 -7.77
N PHE A 95 -14.28 2.38 -7.22
CA PHE A 95 -13.03 2.85 -6.64
C PHE A 95 -12.17 3.59 -7.67
N SER A 96 -11.97 3.01 -8.86
CA SER A 96 -11.12 3.61 -9.90
C SER A 96 -11.64 4.98 -10.37
N ILE A 97 -12.96 5.11 -10.54
CA ILE A 97 -13.63 6.37 -10.91
C ILE A 97 -13.48 7.38 -9.78
N SER A 98 -13.76 6.97 -8.55
CA SER A 98 -13.65 7.84 -7.36
C SER A 98 -12.22 8.37 -7.19
N TRP A 99 -11.22 7.50 -7.32
CA TRP A 99 -9.81 7.87 -7.19
C TRP A 99 -9.35 8.77 -8.33
N SER A 100 -9.72 8.46 -9.57
CA SER A 100 -9.44 9.31 -10.73
C SER A 100 -10.05 10.71 -10.57
N ASN A 101 -11.32 10.81 -10.16
CA ASN A 101 -11.97 12.11 -9.95
C ASN A 101 -11.29 12.94 -8.85
N CYS A 102 -10.88 12.30 -7.76
CA CYS A 102 -10.16 12.96 -6.68
C CYS A 102 -8.81 13.51 -7.16
N ILE A 103 -8.03 12.72 -7.91
CA ILE A 103 -6.74 13.14 -8.48
C ILE A 103 -6.94 14.26 -9.52
N GLN A 104 -7.93 14.13 -10.39
CA GLN A 104 -8.24 15.15 -11.41
C GLN A 104 -8.72 16.48 -10.79
N ALA A 105 -9.29 16.44 -9.59
CA ALA A 105 -9.61 17.62 -8.80
C ALA A 105 -8.37 18.29 -8.18
N GLY A 106 -7.17 17.77 -8.43
CA GLY A 106 -5.89 18.34 -7.98
C GLY A 106 -5.40 17.82 -6.64
N GLU A 107 -6.05 16.80 -6.06
CA GLU A 107 -5.56 16.13 -4.87
C GLU A 107 -4.44 15.15 -5.20
N ASP A 108 -3.55 14.92 -4.24
CA ASP A 108 -2.53 13.89 -4.32
C ASP A 108 -3.15 12.48 -4.22
N ASP A 109 -2.59 11.49 -4.93
CA ASP A 109 -3.11 10.13 -4.98
C ASP A 109 -3.13 9.47 -3.59
N GLN A 110 -2.10 9.71 -2.78
CA GLN A 110 -2.01 9.31 -1.37
C GLN A 110 -3.11 9.95 -0.54
N ARG A 111 -3.32 11.26 -0.72
CA ARG A 111 -4.34 12.01 0.03
C ARG A 111 -5.75 11.52 -0.27
N CYS A 112 -6.04 11.16 -1.51
CA CYS A 112 -7.34 10.59 -1.88
C CYS A 112 -7.64 9.30 -1.10
N ILE A 113 -6.65 8.40 -0.96
CA ILE A 113 -6.83 7.16 -0.19
C ILE A 113 -7.06 7.45 1.29
N HIS A 114 -6.33 8.41 1.88
CA HIS A 114 -6.60 8.86 3.24
C HIS A 114 -8.04 9.35 3.41
N TYR A 115 -8.54 10.14 2.47
CA TYR A 115 -9.92 10.62 2.53
C TYR A 115 -10.94 9.48 2.47
N PHE A 116 -10.75 8.52 1.57
CA PHE A 116 -11.67 7.39 1.40
C PHE A 116 -11.66 6.46 2.61
N PHE A 117 -10.49 6.16 3.15
CA PHE A 117 -10.35 5.26 4.30
C PHE A 117 -10.91 5.87 5.59
N THR A 118 -10.60 7.15 5.86
CA THR A 118 -11.01 7.82 7.11
C THR A 118 -12.42 8.41 7.07
N GLY A 119 -13.10 8.37 5.92
CA GLY A 119 -14.38 9.06 5.72
C GLY A 119 -14.26 10.57 5.89
N HIS A 120 -13.11 11.17 5.56
CA HIS A 120 -12.93 12.61 5.65
C HIS A 120 -13.94 13.33 4.74
N PRO A 121 -14.58 14.45 5.18
CA PRO A 121 -15.61 15.12 4.39
C PRO A 121 -15.19 15.49 2.96
N SER A 122 -13.94 15.91 2.76
CA SER A 122 -13.37 16.20 1.43
C SER A 122 -13.37 15.01 0.47
N GLY A 123 -13.33 13.77 0.98
CA GLY A 123 -13.39 12.55 0.17
C GLY A 123 -14.79 12.12 -0.19
N MET A 124 -15.77 12.44 0.64
CA MET A 124 -17.15 11.96 0.46
C MET A 124 -17.76 12.42 -0.86
N ARG A 125 -17.38 13.61 -1.35
CA ARG A 125 -17.84 14.15 -2.65
C ARG A 125 -17.39 13.34 -3.86
N PHE A 126 -16.36 12.48 -3.72
CA PHE A 126 -15.81 11.71 -4.84
C PHE A 126 -16.24 10.24 -4.83
N ARG A 127 -16.79 9.73 -3.72
CA ARG A 127 -17.14 8.31 -3.59
C ARG A 127 -18.40 8.01 -4.40
N THR A 128 -18.23 7.26 -5.48
CA THR A 128 -19.31 6.53 -6.16
C THR A 128 -19.38 5.11 -5.58
N GLY A 129 -20.52 4.42 -5.73
CA GLY A 129 -20.70 2.98 -5.48
C GLY A 129 -19.81 2.34 -4.39
N THR A 130 -20.37 2.19 -3.20
CA THR A 130 -19.75 1.92 -1.89
C THR A 130 -18.68 0.81 -1.80
N PHE A 131 -17.46 1.07 -2.24
CA PHE A 131 -16.30 0.22 -1.95
C PHE A 131 -15.81 0.41 -0.50
N LYS A 132 -15.12 -0.60 0.04
CA LYS A 132 -14.40 -0.53 1.33
C LYS A 132 -12.90 -0.49 1.09
N ILE A 133 -12.16 0.12 2.02
CA ILE A 133 -10.70 0.05 2.05
C ILE A 133 -10.30 -0.68 3.34
N ALA A 134 -9.44 -1.68 3.19
CA ALA A 134 -8.72 -2.34 4.27
C ALA A 134 -7.22 -2.07 4.11
N LEU A 135 -6.46 -2.23 5.19
CA LEU A 135 -5.02 -2.03 5.19
C LEU A 135 -4.30 -3.32 5.57
N ASP A 136 -3.19 -3.59 4.89
CA ASP A 136 -2.29 -4.70 5.19
C ASP A 136 -1.42 -4.39 6.43
N TYR A 137 -2.06 -4.29 7.60
CA TYR A 137 -1.40 -3.94 8.86
C TYR A 137 -0.28 -4.90 9.26
N HIS A 138 -0.31 -6.14 8.77
CA HIS A 138 0.69 -7.15 9.11
C HIS A 138 1.79 -7.28 8.05
N CYS A 139 1.80 -6.45 7.01
CA CYS A 139 2.78 -6.49 5.93
C CYS A 139 2.92 -7.89 5.31
N LYS A 140 1.80 -8.58 5.06
CA LYS A 140 1.84 -9.91 4.43
C LYS A 140 1.99 -9.79 2.91
N VAL A 141 1.32 -8.80 2.32
CA VAL A 141 1.39 -8.52 0.89
C VAL A 141 2.45 -7.46 0.62
N PHE A 142 2.44 -6.38 1.40
CA PHE A 142 3.24 -5.19 1.12
C PHE A 142 4.14 -4.81 2.30
N GLN A 143 5.38 -4.42 2.00
CA GLN A 143 6.27 -3.76 2.93
C GLN A 143 6.58 -2.34 2.45
N SER A 144 6.23 -1.33 3.24
CA SER A 144 6.68 0.05 3.03
C SER A 144 8.06 0.27 3.66
N GLY A 145 8.98 0.93 2.96
CA GLY A 145 10.30 1.27 3.45
C GLY A 145 10.31 2.47 4.41
N TRP A 146 9.43 3.46 4.21
CA TRP A 146 9.44 4.68 5.02
C TRP A 146 9.07 4.38 6.48
N GLY A 147 9.93 4.83 7.40
CA GLY A 147 9.73 4.59 8.83
C GLY A 147 10.30 3.26 9.30
N THR A 148 11.18 2.65 8.49
CA THR A 148 11.88 1.39 8.80
C THR A 148 13.38 1.53 8.56
N TYR A 149 14.17 0.55 8.99
CA TYR A 149 15.60 0.48 8.64
C TYR A 149 15.89 0.25 7.15
N ILE A 150 14.89 -0.07 6.33
CA ILE A 150 15.05 -0.17 4.87
C ILE A 150 15.42 1.20 4.26
N GLU A 151 14.91 2.29 4.83
CA GLU A 151 15.24 3.66 4.39
C GLU A 151 16.60 4.17 4.94
N ARG A 152 17.26 3.38 5.81
CA ARG A 152 18.55 3.62 6.48
C ARG A 152 18.80 5.06 6.92
N ASN A 153 18.06 5.47 7.94
CA ASN A 153 18.70 6.14 9.06
C ASN A 153 18.16 5.47 10.33
N PRO A 154 18.93 4.55 10.95
CA PRO A 154 18.48 3.85 12.16
C PRO A 154 18.11 4.80 13.30
N SER A 155 18.66 6.01 13.26
CA SER A 155 18.39 7.11 14.18
C SER A 155 17.29 8.07 13.71
N ALA A 156 16.77 7.95 12.48
CA ALA A 156 15.68 8.81 11.99
C ALA A 156 14.32 8.43 12.57
N TYR A 157 14.13 7.16 12.94
CA TYR A 157 12.88 6.69 13.51
C TYR A 157 13.09 5.98 14.85
N PRO A 158 13.62 6.69 15.87
CA PRO A 158 13.86 6.10 17.19
C PRO A 158 12.57 5.55 17.81
N ARG A 159 11.41 6.09 17.42
CA ARG A 159 10.08 5.61 17.82
C ARG A 159 9.72 4.19 17.35
N PHE A 160 10.41 3.67 16.32
CA PHE A 160 10.18 2.33 15.76
C PHE A 160 11.36 1.37 15.93
N ALA A 161 12.45 1.84 16.57
CA ALA A 161 13.67 1.05 16.74
C ALA A 161 13.43 -0.26 17.50
N ALA A 162 12.49 -0.27 18.46
CA ALA A 162 12.14 -1.49 19.18
C ALA A 162 11.47 -2.54 18.28
N GLN A 163 10.62 -2.11 17.34
CA GLN A 163 9.94 -2.99 16.39
C GLN A 163 10.87 -3.50 15.29
N ASP A 164 11.80 -2.65 14.85
CA ASP A 164 12.80 -3.04 13.85
C ASP A 164 13.86 -3.98 14.44
N GLY A 165 14.11 -3.84 15.74
CA GLY A 165 15.02 -4.69 16.48
C GLY A 165 16.45 -4.63 15.92
N THR A 166 17.23 -5.67 16.20
CA THR A 166 18.62 -5.79 15.72
C THR A 166 18.78 -6.87 14.66
N THR A 167 17.70 -7.57 14.32
CA THR A 167 17.74 -8.65 13.34
C THR A 167 17.84 -8.07 11.93
N PRO A 168 18.74 -8.58 11.08
CA PRO A 168 18.78 -8.18 9.68
C PRO A 168 17.43 -8.41 9.00
N TRP A 169 16.96 -7.40 8.26
CA TRP A 169 15.71 -7.46 7.52
C TRP A 169 15.77 -8.49 6.38
N VAL A 170 16.95 -8.70 5.80
CA VAL A 170 17.19 -9.69 4.75
C VAL A 170 18.14 -10.75 5.26
N GLN A 171 17.75 -12.02 5.12
CA GLN A 171 18.57 -13.18 5.44
C GLN A 171 18.44 -14.19 4.31
N ASN A 172 19.56 -14.61 3.72
CA ASN A 172 19.60 -15.59 2.63
C ASN A 172 18.66 -15.26 1.45
N GLY A 173 18.61 -14.00 1.02
CA GLY A 173 17.70 -13.57 -0.07
C GLY A 173 16.25 -13.34 0.35
N ILE A 174 15.91 -13.54 1.63
CA ILE A 174 14.53 -13.46 2.11
C ILE A 174 14.36 -12.23 2.98
N LEU A 175 13.52 -11.30 2.54
CA LEU A 175 13.04 -10.19 3.37
C LEU A 175 12.03 -10.70 4.40
N THR A 176 12.26 -10.39 5.67
CA THR A 176 11.31 -10.67 6.77
C THR A 176 11.09 -9.41 7.59
N ASN A 177 9.84 -9.00 7.76
CA ASN A 177 9.48 -7.89 8.64
C ASN A 177 9.72 -8.29 10.11
N PRO A 178 10.57 -7.58 10.86
CA PRO A 178 10.94 -7.96 12.23
C PRO A 178 9.80 -7.77 13.23
N GLU A 179 8.83 -6.91 12.97
CA GLU A 179 7.70 -6.67 13.86
C GLU A 179 6.61 -7.73 13.67
N THR A 180 6.22 -7.97 12.41
CA THR A 180 5.08 -8.81 12.07
C THR A 180 5.47 -10.26 11.78
N LYS A 181 6.77 -10.53 11.63
CA LYS A 181 7.35 -11.83 11.27
C LYS A 181 6.85 -12.37 9.92
N THR A 182 6.44 -11.48 9.03
CA THR A 182 5.93 -11.83 7.70
C THR A 182 7.00 -11.70 6.63
N GLN A 183 6.81 -12.43 5.53
CA GLN A 183 7.62 -12.34 4.31
C GLN A 183 6.74 -11.70 3.23
N PRO A 184 6.86 -10.38 3.00
CA PRO A 184 5.99 -9.66 2.07
C PRO A 184 6.24 -10.10 0.62
N VAL A 185 5.24 -9.89 -0.23
CA VAL A 185 5.37 -10.14 -1.68
C VAL A 185 6.01 -8.96 -2.40
N PHE A 186 5.69 -7.75 -1.96
CA PHE A 186 6.24 -6.51 -2.53
C PHE A 186 6.99 -5.72 -1.48
N LEU A 187 8.15 -5.20 -1.84
CA LEU A 187 8.88 -4.19 -1.07
C LEU A 187 8.84 -2.86 -1.82
N HIS A 188 8.26 -1.83 -1.22
CA HIS A 188 8.18 -0.48 -1.75
C HIS A 188 9.14 0.44 -0.98
N PHE A 189 10.14 1.01 -1.67
CA PHE A 189 11.15 1.90 -1.09
C PHE A 189 10.65 3.34 -0.94
N ASN A 190 9.40 3.56 -0.54
CA ASN A 190 8.82 4.89 -0.35
C ASN A 190 9.63 5.74 0.64
N GLY A 191 9.48 7.07 0.55
CA GLY A 191 10.26 8.04 1.32
C GLY A 191 11.54 8.46 0.59
N GLY A 192 12.67 8.42 1.29
CA GLY A 192 13.97 8.93 0.81
C GLY A 192 14.64 8.13 -0.31
N LYS A 193 14.19 6.89 -0.60
CA LYS A 193 14.67 6.03 -1.71
C LYS A 193 16.18 5.81 -1.78
N THR A 194 16.92 6.04 -0.70
CA THR A 194 18.39 6.13 -0.71
C THR A 194 19.10 4.79 -0.90
N HIS A 195 18.42 3.65 -0.74
CA HIS A 195 19.07 2.32 -0.66
C HIS A 195 18.48 1.25 -1.59
N VAL A 196 17.70 1.63 -2.61
CA VAL A 196 17.16 0.69 -3.61
C VAL A 196 18.28 -0.22 -4.17
N GLY A 197 19.45 0.36 -4.46
CA GLY A 197 20.61 -0.37 -4.97
C GLY A 197 21.26 -1.35 -3.97
N GLU A 198 21.24 -1.06 -2.66
CA GLU A 198 21.83 -1.94 -1.64
C GLU A 198 21.03 -3.22 -1.47
N TYR A 199 19.70 -3.12 -1.56
CA TYR A 199 18.79 -4.26 -1.46
C TYR A 199 18.75 -5.08 -2.76
N HIS A 200 18.99 -4.48 -3.92
CA HIS A 200 19.08 -5.21 -5.20
C HIS A 200 20.19 -6.27 -5.19
N GLY A 201 21.27 -6.09 -4.42
CA GLY A 201 22.34 -7.09 -4.29
C GLY A 201 22.07 -8.17 -3.25
N GLN A 202 21.03 -8.02 -2.42
CA GLN A 202 20.73 -8.90 -1.29
C GLN A 202 19.48 -9.75 -1.48
N LEU A 203 18.59 -9.35 -2.39
CA LEU A 203 17.29 -9.96 -2.68
C LEU A 203 17.28 -10.66 -4.04
#